data_AF-A0A0K0DDY3-F1
#
_entry.id   AF-A0A0K0DDY3-F1
#
_cell.length_a   1.000
_cell.length_b   1.000
_cell.length_c   1.000
_cell.angle_alpha   90.00
_cell.angle_beta   90.00
_cell.angle_gamma   90.00
#
_symmetry.space_group_name_H-M   'P 1'
#
loop_
_entity.id
_entity.type
_entity.pdbx_description
1 polymer ?
#
loop_
_entity_poly.entity_id
_entity_poly.type
_entity_poly.pdbx_seq_one_letter_code
_entity_poly.pdbx_strand_id
1 'polypeptide(L)'
;MKAKSSKVTKRRLSAETLKLIRQRGIARAAGNRELTSELAKQCRQAIKEDLKERRAAVMVEPAEAGKSIGKAHPSFANYKTKMIALQRLDGTITASRKAMEKIIHDYYSDLFDSQVHFPHMK
;
A
#
# COMPACT_ATOMS: atom_id res chain seq x y z
N MET A 1 -19.35 -0.23 -36.53
CA MET A 1 -19.08 0.72 -35.44
C MET A 1 -17.73 0.35 -34.80
N LYS A 2 -16.62 1.02 -35.17
CA LYS A 2 -15.29 0.72 -34.63
C LYS A 2 -15.11 1.45 -33.29
N ALA A 3 -15.13 0.70 -32.19
CA ALA A 3 -14.78 1.25 -30.88
C ALA A 3 -13.31 1.71 -30.91
N LYS A 4 -13.08 3.00 -30.71
CA LYS A 4 -11.75 3.54 -30.45
C LYS A 4 -11.30 2.90 -29.14
N SER A 5 -10.38 1.95 -29.23
CA SER A 5 -9.66 1.47 -28.06
C SER A 5 -8.98 2.69 -27.43
N SER A 6 -9.59 3.20 -26.36
CA SER A 6 -8.97 4.26 -25.59
C SER A 6 -7.65 3.64 -25.12
N LYS A 7 -6.53 4.22 -25.55
CA LYS A 7 -5.23 3.96 -24.96
C LYS A 7 -5.38 4.41 -23.51
N VAL A 8 -5.91 3.52 -22.66
CA VAL A 8 -5.96 3.68 -21.22
C VAL A 8 -4.50 3.70 -20.83
N THR A 9 -3.95 4.91 -20.80
CA THR A 9 -2.60 5.17 -20.36
C THR A 9 -2.44 4.47 -19.01
N LYS A 10 -1.33 3.75 -18.83
CA LYS A 10 -1.00 2.92 -17.66
C LYS A 10 -0.91 3.71 -16.33
N ARG A 11 -1.51 4.91 -16.24
CA ARG A 11 -1.50 5.77 -15.06
C ARG A 11 -2.59 5.31 -14.09
N ARG A 12 -2.16 4.80 -12.93
CA ARG A 12 -3.02 4.32 -11.83
C ARG A 12 -4.03 5.33 -11.30
N LEU A 13 -3.82 6.62 -11.56
CA LEU A 13 -4.64 7.74 -11.08
C LEU A 13 -4.96 8.68 -12.24
N SER A 14 -6.10 9.36 -12.15
CA SER A 14 -6.51 10.39 -13.09
C SER A 14 -5.58 11.61 -13.03
N ALA A 15 -5.60 12.41 -14.09
CA ALA A 15 -4.79 13.63 -14.16
C ALA A 15 -5.21 14.65 -13.08
N GLU A 16 -6.49 14.67 -12.73
CA GLU A 16 -7.06 15.55 -11.69
C GLU A 16 -6.58 15.15 -10.30
N THR A 17 -6.63 13.85 -9.95
CA THR A 17 -6.07 13.33 -8.68
C THR A 17 -4.59 13.66 -8.55
N LEU A 18 -3.83 13.59 -9.64
CA LEU A 18 -2.41 13.96 -9.63
C LEU A 18 -2.18 15.46 -9.39
N LYS A 19 -3.04 16.34 -9.91
CA LYS A 19 -2.98 17.78 -9.62
C LYS A 19 -3.25 18.07 -8.15
N LEU A 20 -4.26 17.43 -7.54
CA LEU A 20 -4.56 17.58 -6.12
C LEU A 20 -3.38 17.16 -5.23
N ILE A 21 -2.70 16.06 -5.56
CA ILE A 21 -1.51 15.60 -4.82
C ILE A 21 -0.38 16.64 -4.90
N ARG A 22 -0.17 17.24 -6.09
CA ARG A 22 0.84 18.31 -6.27
C ARG A 22 0.49 19.55 -5.44
N GLN A 23 -0.76 20.00 -5.49
CA GLN A 23 -1.24 21.14 -4.69
C GLN A 23 -1.04 20.91 -3.19
N ARG A 24 -1.36 19.70 -2.69
CA ARG A 24 -1.09 19.33 -1.29
C ARG A 24 0.39 19.44 -0.94
N GLY A 25 1.28 19.05 -1.86
CA GLY A 25 2.73 19.18 -1.68
C GLY A 25 3.18 20.64 -1.54
N ILE A 26 2.64 21.53 -2.37
CA ILE A 26 2.92 22.97 -2.33
C ILE A 26 2.40 23.57 -1.01
N ALA A 27 1.15 23.27 -0.63
CA ALA A 27 0.58 23.76 0.62
C ALA A 27 1.36 23.29 1.86
N ARG A 28 1.87 22.05 1.83
CA ARG A 28 2.72 21.51 2.90
C ARG A 28 4.07 22.23 2.97
N ALA A 29 4.70 22.51 1.83
CA ALA A 29 5.95 23.26 1.78
C ALA A 29 5.77 24.72 2.26
N ALA A 30 4.60 25.31 2.03
CA ALA A 30 4.25 26.64 2.50
C ALA A 30 3.87 26.72 3.99
N GLY A 31 3.81 25.59 4.71
CA GLY A 31 3.45 25.56 6.15
C GLY A 31 1.96 25.76 6.45
N ASN A 32 1.10 25.76 5.44
CA ASN A 32 -0.33 26.04 5.59
C ASN A 32 -1.10 24.80 6.09
N ARG A 33 -1.21 24.64 7.41
CA ARG A 33 -1.76 23.43 8.06
C ARG A 33 -3.23 23.17 7.72
N GLU A 34 -4.09 24.19 7.76
CA GLU A 34 -5.52 24.06 7.45
C GLU A 34 -5.75 23.65 6.00
N LEU A 35 -5.18 24.41 5.04
CA LEU A 35 -5.26 24.10 3.62
C LEU A 35 -4.67 22.73 3.28
N THR A 36 -3.58 22.32 3.95
CA THR A 36 -3.01 20.98 3.78
C THR A 36 -3.98 19.89 4.25
N SER A 37 -4.72 20.13 5.33
CA SER A 37 -5.70 19.19 5.86
C SER A 37 -6.91 19.03 4.92
N GLU A 38 -7.37 20.12 4.34
CA GLU A 38 -8.46 20.17 3.35
C GLU A 38 -8.06 19.41 2.08
N LEU A 39 -6.91 19.74 1.51
CA LEU A 39 -6.35 19.08 0.33
C LEU A 39 -6.06 17.59 0.61
N ALA A 40 -5.69 17.22 1.83
CA ALA A 40 -5.49 15.82 2.20
C ALA A 40 -6.80 15.02 2.21
N LYS A 41 -7.92 15.61 2.66
CA LYS A 41 -9.25 14.98 2.57
C LYS A 41 -9.65 14.77 1.11
N GLN A 42 -9.51 15.82 0.30
CA GLN A 42 -9.84 15.77 -1.13
C GLN A 42 -9.01 14.72 -1.88
N CYS A 43 -7.69 14.67 -1.65
CA CYS A 43 -6.81 13.65 -2.24
C CYS A 43 -7.26 12.23 -1.89
N ARG A 44 -7.62 11.97 -0.63
CA ARG A 44 -8.09 10.63 -0.20
C ARG A 44 -9.36 10.22 -0.92
N GLN A 45 -10.31 11.15 -1.05
CA GLN A 45 -11.57 10.89 -1.74
C GLN A 45 -11.36 10.63 -3.23
N ALA A 46 -10.58 11.49 -3.92
CA ALA A 46 -10.30 11.34 -5.34
C ALA A 46 -9.58 10.02 -5.67
N ILE A 47 -8.60 9.62 -4.84
CA ILE A 47 -7.91 8.32 -5.00
C ILE A 47 -8.87 7.15 -4.81
N LYS A 48 -9.80 7.24 -3.85
CA LYS A 48 -10.78 6.17 -3.60
C LYS A 48 -11.70 5.97 -4.79
N GLU A 49 -12.20 7.06 -5.38
CA GLU A 49 -13.07 7.00 -6.56
C GLU A 49 -12.31 6.51 -7.81
N ASP A 50 -11.11 7.03 -8.09
CA ASP A 50 -10.25 6.57 -9.20
C ASP A 50 -10.01 5.04 -9.13
N LEU A 51 -9.77 4.51 -7.92
CA LEU A 51 -9.54 3.09 -7.71
C LEU A 51 -10.83 2.26 -7.88
N LYS A 52 -11.99 2.80 -7.47
CA LYS A 52 -13.29 2.16 -7.65
C LYS A 52 -13.68 2.11 -9.13
N GLU A 53 -13.50 3.21 -9.86
CA GLU A 53 -13.74 3.29 -11.30
C GLU A 53 -12.83 2.33 -12.06
N ARG A 54 -11.53 2.30 -11.73
CA ARG A 54 -10.60 1.33 -12.33
C ARG A 54 -10.99 -0.12 -12.04
N ARG A 55 -11.43 -0.43 -10.83
CA ARG A 55 -11.92 -1.79 -10.51
C ARG A 55 -13.14 -2.13 -11.37
N ALA A 56 -14.08 -1.21 -11.54
CA ALA A 56 -15.24 -1.43 -12.40
C ALA A 56 -14.82 -1.65 -13.87
N ALA A 57 -13.96 -0.79 -14.42
CA ALA A 57 -13.46 -0.91 -15.79
C ALA A 57 -12.71 -2.23 -16.03
N VAL A 58 -11.84 -2.64 -15.10
CA VAL A 58 -11.08 -3.89 -15.20
C VAL A 58 -11.97 -5.13 -15.02
N MET A 59 -13.13 -5.03 -14.37
CA MET A 59 -14.11 -6.13 -14.32
C MET A 59 -14.95 -6.25 -15.60
N VAL A 60 -15.12 -5.16 -16.35
CA VAL A 60 -15.87 -5.13 -17.62
C VAL A 60 -14.99 -5.60 -18.80
N GLU A 61 -13.70 -5.26 -18.80
CA GLU A 61 -12.75 -5.61 -19.88
C GLU A 61 -12.71 -7.14 -20.22
N PRO A 62 -12.73 -8.08 -19.26
CA PRO A 62 -12.71 -9.52 -19.56
C PRO A 62 -14.02 -10.02 -20.18
N ALA A 63 -15.15 -9.43 -19.77
CA ALA A 63 -16.47 -9.75 -20.31
C ALA A 63 -16.57 -9.33 -21.78
N GLU A 64 -16.05 -8.15 -22.14
CA GLU A 64 -15.97 -7.68 -23.52
C GLU A 64 -14.96 -8.48 -24.36
N ALA A 65 -13.87 -8.94 -23.75
CA ALA A 65 -12.83 -9.73 -24.42
C ALA A 65 -13.14 -11.23 -24.53
N GLY A 66 -14.32 -11.70 -24.08
CA GLY A 66 -14.70 -13.12 -24.10
C GLY A 66 -13.84 -14.02 -23.20
N LYS A 67 -13.15 -13.44 -22.22
CA LYS A 67 -12.23 -14.16 -21.32
C LYS A 67 -12.97 -14.55 -20.04
N SER A 68 -12.77 -15.78 -19.58
CA SER A 68 -13.34 -16.21 -18.31
C SER A 68 -12.75 -15.41 -17.14
N ILE A 69 -13.61 -15.03 -16.19
CA ILE A 69 -13.28 -14.21 -15.02
C ILE A 69 -12.08 -14.80 -14.25
N GLY A 70 -11.98 -16.14 -14.18
CA GLY A 70 -10.87 -16.84 -13.52
C GLY A 70 -9.49 -16.60 -14.15
N LYS A 71 -9.40 -16.34 -15.45
CA LYS A 71 -8.13 -16.06 -16.16
C LYS A 71 -7.68 -14.60 -16.01
N ALA A 72 -8.58 -13.69 -15.63
CA ALA A 72 -8.28 -12.27 -15.37
C ALA A 72 -7.87 -11.99 -13.92
N HIS A 73 -8.18 -12.88 -12.98
CA HIS A 73 -7.85 -12.71 -11.55
C HIS A 73 -6.34 -12.47 -11.23
N PRO A 74 -5.36 -13.05 -11.94
CA PRO A 74 -3.94 -12.83 -11.66
C PRO A 74 -3.46 -11.38 -11.81
N SER A 75 -4.10 -10.55 -12.65
CA SER A 75 -3.73 -9.13 -12.77
C SER A 75 -4.12 -8.28 -11.54
N PHE A 76 -4.96 -8.82 -10.65
CA PHE A 76 -5.34 -8.19 -9.39
C PHE A 76 -4.37 -8.51 -8.24
N ALA A 77 -3.56 -9.56 -8.36
CA ALA A 77 -2.81 -10.14 -7.25
C ALA A 77 -1.33 -9.73 -7.18
N ASN A 78 -0.99 -8.46 -7.44
CA ASN A 78 0.39 -7.97 -7.28
C ASN A 78 0.47 -6.77 -6.33
N TYR A 79 0.24 -7.05 -5.04
CA TYR A 79 0.81 -6.27 -3.94
C TYR A 79 1.72 -7.11 -3.03
N LYS A 80 2.09 -8.34 -3.44
CA LYS A 80 2.91 -9.22 -2.61
C LYS A 80 4.29 -8.57 -2.43
N THR A 81 4.42 -7.79 -1.36
CA THR A 81 5.68 -7.29 -0.81
C THR A 81 6.64 -8.47 -0.81
N LYS A 82 7.77 -8.34 -1.52
CA LYS A 82 8.83 -9.34 -1.46
C LYS A 82 9.18 -9.49 0.02
N MET A 83 8.98 -10.68 0.58
CA MET A 83 9.33 -10.95 1.97
C MET A 83 10.84 -10.81 2.12
N ILE A 84 11.28 -9.76 2.80
CA ILE A 84 12.68 -9.60 3.21
C ILE A 84 12.92 -10.63 4.30
N ALA A 85 13.99 -11.42 4.17
CA ALA A 85 14.34 -12.43 5.15
C ALA A 85 14.86 -11.76 6.44
N LEU A 86 14.45 -12.26 7.61
CA LEU A 86 15.01 -11.84 8.90
C LEU A 86 16.17 -12.75 9.29
N GLN A 87 17.22 -12.16 9.84
CA GLN A 87 18.33 -12.91 10.40
C GLN A 87 18.14 -13.08 11.90
N ARG A 88 18.23 -14.32 12.39
CA ARG A 88 18.30 -14.64 13.81
C ARG A 88 19.64 -14.25 14.41
N LEU A 89 19.70 -14.14 15.74
CA LEU A 89 20.94 -13.88 16.47
C LEU A 89 21.99 -14.99 16.26
N ASP A 90 21.54 -16.22 15.96
CA ASP A 90 22.37 -17.36 15.57
C ASP A 90 22.92 -17.28 14.12
N GLY A 91 22.59 -16.20 13.39
CA GLY A 91 23.02 -15.96 12.01
C GLY A 91 22.11 -16.57 10.94
N THR A 92 21.09 -17.35 11.30
CA THR A 92 20.20 -18.02 10.34
C THR A 92 19.27 -17.03 9.65
N ILE A 93 19.33 -16.98 8.31
CA ILE A 93 18.48 -16.11 7.49
C ILE A 93 17.17 -16.83 7.15
N THR A 94 16.05 -16.28 7.59
CA THR A 94 14.73 -16.89 7.43
C THR A 94 13.77 -15.99 6.66
N ALA A 95 13.24 -16.51 5.55
CA ALA A 95 12.26 -15.83 4.71
C ALA A 95 10.82 -16.34 4.87
N SER A 96 10.57 -17.27 5.82
CA SER A 96 9.24 -17.83 6.09
C SER A 96 8.50 -17.01 7.13
N ARG A 97 7.22 -16.67 6.87
CA ARG A 97 6.41 -15.79 7.73
C ARG A 97 6.30 -16.35 9.15
N LYS A 98 5.90 -17.61 9.26
CA LYS A 98 5.70 -18.29 10.55
C LYS A 98 6.98 -18.30 11.40
N ALA A 99 8.12 -18.46 10.73
CA ALA A 99 9.41 -18.49 11.42
C ALA A 99 9.89 -17.08 11.79
N MET A 100 9.63 -16.07 10.95
CA MET A 100 9.86 -14.66 11.27
C MET A 100 9.00 -14.17 12.45
N GLU A 101 7.72 -14.54 12.49
CA GLU A 101 6.81 -14.24 13.60
C GLU A 101 7.32 -14.84 14.91
N LYS A 102 7.84 -16.07 14.86
CA LYS A 102 8.47 -16.71 16.01
C LYS A 102 9.72 -15.94 16.48
N ILE A 103 10.60 -15.54 15.56
CA ILE A 103 11.80 -14.74 15.89
C ILE A 103 11.42 -13.45 16.62
N ILE A 104 10.41 -12.75 16.13
CA ILE A 104 9.94 -11.50 16.72
C ILE A 104 9.36 -11.76 18.10
N HIS A 105 8.55 -12.80 18.26
CA HIS A 105 7.97 -13.16 19.55
C HIS A 105 9.04 -13.50 20.59
N ASP A 106 9.97 -14.39 20.25
CA ASP A 106 11.07 -14.80 21.13
C ASP A 106 11.86 -13.55 21.61
N TYR A 107 12.20 -12.63 20.70
CA TYR A 107 12.93 -11.39 21.03
C TYR A 107 12.18 -10.49 22.03
N TYR A 108 10.87 -10.30 21.85
CA TYR A 108 10.09 -9.44 22.74
C TYR A 108 9.80 -10.11 24.08
N SER A 109 9.69 -11.45 24.13
CA SER A 109 9.62 -12.20 25.39
C SER A 109 10.90 -12.02 26.19
N ASP A 110 12.07 -12.24 25.59
CA ASP A 110 13.37 -12.06 26.27
C ASP A 110 13.55 -10.63 26.80
N LEU A 111 13.14 -9.63 26.02
CA LEU A 111 13.21 -8.23 26.43
C LEU A 111 12.31 -7.93 27.63
N PHE A 112 11.09 -8.48 27.64
CA PHE A 112 10.13 -8.24 28.71
C PHE A 112 10.47 -9.01 30.00
N ASP A 113 11.07 -10.20 29.86
CA ASP A 113 11.49 -11.04 30.98
C ASP A 113 12.83 -10.61 31.59
N SER A 114 13.60 -9.75 30.89
CA SER A 114 14.80 -9.13 31.44
C SER A 114 14.43 -8.18 32.59
N GLN A 115 14.65 -8.60 33.84
CA GLN A 115 14.49 -7.72 35.01
C GLN A 115 15.50 -6.57 34.94
N VAL A 116 15.05 -5.42 34.48
CA VAL A 116 15.77 -4.16 34.66
C VAL A 116 15.76 -3.86 36.16
N HIS A 117 16.90 -4.06 36.84
CA HIS A 117 17.08 -3.61 38.21
C HIS A 117 17.06 -2.08 38.20
N PHE A 118 15.92 -1.48 38.51
CA PHE A 118 15.81 -0.05 38.72
C PHE A 118 16.54 0.30 40.03
N PRO A 119 17.60 1.11 40.00
CA PRO A 119 18.25 1.54 41.24
C PRO A 119 17.25 2.37 42.03
N HIS A 120 16.98 1.95 43.26
CA HIS A 120 16.16 2.69 44.21
C HIS A 120 16.81 4.06 44.45
N MET A 121 16.19 5.12 43.94
CA MET A 121 16.59 6.49 44.24
C MET A 121 16.19 6.79 45.69
N LYS A 122 17.18 7.12 46.52
CA LYS A 122 16.99 7.65 47.88
C LYS A 122 16.65 9.14 47.80
#